data_AF-A0A439DUV7-F1
#
_entry.id   AF-A0A439DUV7-F1
#
_cell.length_a   1.000
_cell.length_b   1.000
_cell.length_c   1.000
_cell.angle_alpha   90.00
_cell.angle_beta   90.00
_cell.angle_gamma   90.00
#
_symmetry.space_group_name_H-M   'P 1'
#
loop_
_entity.id
_entity.type
_entity.pdbx_description
1 polymer ?
#
loop_
_entity_poly.entity_id
_entity_poly.type
_entity_poly.pdbx_seq_one_letter_code
_entity_poly.pdbx_strand_id
1 'polypeptide(L)' 'MRILAVVGAVAVSVMVGPGVASADPYIGKKYSDAAAQIAKRNGKPVVATVQGSALQDDCTVTNWHKSIFLDSRGRNHRKE' A
#
# COMPACT_ATOMS: atom_id res chain seq x y z
N MET A 1 -6.62 -53.52 -31.47
CA MET A 1 -6.16 -52.40 -32.34
C MET A 1 -7.18 -51.26 -32.29
N ARG A 2 -6.93 -50.26 -31.45
CA ARG A 2 -7.19 -48.82 -31.70
C ARG A 2 -6.75 -48.05 -30.45
N ILE A 3 -5.62 -47.40 -30.63
CA ILE A 3 -4.88 -46.57 -29.69
C ILE A 3 -5.70 -45.30 -29.47
N LEU A 4 -5.96 -44.91 -28.22
CA LEU A 4 -6.26 -43.51 -27.88
C LEU A 4 -5.46 -43.15 -26.64
N ALA A 5 -4.18 -42.85 -26.87
CA ALA A 5 -3.34 -42.16 -25.92
C ALA A 5 -3.91 -40.76 -25.69
N VAL A 6 -4.64 -40.58 -24.58
CA VAL A 6 -5.03 -39.26 -24.10
C VAL A 6 -3.80 -38.67 -23.44
N VAL A 7 -2.96 -38.00 -24.23
CA VAL A 7 -1.99 -37.03 -23.72
C VAL A 7 -2.82 -35.87 -23.18
N GLY A 8 -3.15 -35.93 -21.89
CA GLY A 8 -3.75 -34.82 -21.17
C GLY A 8 -2.73 -33.69 -21.10
N ALA A 9 -2.88 -32.69 -21.97
CA ALA A 9 -2.14 -31.44 -21.86
C ALA A 9 -2.49 -30.81 -20.50
N VAL A 10 -1.57 -30.90 -19.55
CA VAL A 10 -1.68 -30.15 -18.30
C VAL A 10 -1.42 -28.69 -18.66
N ALA A 11 -2.49 -27.98 -18.99
CA ALA A 11 -2.45 -26.53 -19.10
C ALA A 11 -2.15 -25.98 -17.70
N VAL A 12 -0.87 -25.73 -17.41
CA VAL A 12 -0.46 -24.98 -16.24
C VAL A 12 -0.88 -23.53 -16.51
N SER A 13 -2.12 -23.21 -16.14
CA SER A 13 -2.58 -21.84 -16.05
C SER A 13 -1.79 -21.18 -14.93
N VAL A 14 -0.62 -20.61 -15.27
CA VAL A 14 0.00 -19.57 -14.46
C VAL A 14 -1.02 -18.44 -14.41
N MET A 15 -1.81 -18.41 -13.34
CA MET A 15 -2.65 -17.29 -12.98
C MET A 15 -1.72 -16.13 -12.61
N VAL A 16 -1.08 -15.53 -13.61
CA VAL A 16 -0.65 -14.15 -13.52
C VAL A 16 -1.94 -13.34 -13.65
N GLY A 17 -2.71 -13.34 -12.56
CA GLY A 17 -3.81 -12.42 -12.41
C GLY A 17 -3.29 -11.01 -12.65
N PRO A 18 -4.11 -10.08 -13.18
CA PRO A 18 -3.69 -8.70 -13.32
C PRO A 18 -3.18 -8.26 -11.95
N GLY A 19 -1.85 -8.09 -11.84
CA GLY A 19 -1.25 -7.57 -10.63
C GLY A 19 -2.05 -6.32 -10.33
N VAL A 20 -2.75 -6.32 -9.19
CA VAL A 20 -3.55 -5.17 -8.81
C VAL A 20 -2.58 -4.01 -8.78
N ALA A 21 -2.63 -3.16 -9.81
CA ALA A 21 -2.11 -1.81 -9.70
C ALA A 21 -3.08 -1.16 -8.73
N SER A 22 -2.89 -1.45 -7.44
CA SER A 22 -3.66 -0.89 -6.36
C SER A 22 -3.27 0.58 -6.40
N ALA A 23 -4.09 1.36 -7.11
CA ALA A 23 -3.90 2.79 -7.21
C ALA A 23 -3.93 3.29 -5.78
N ASP A 24 -2.75 3.70 -5.36
CA ASP A 24 -2.49 3.98 -3.99
C ASP A 24 -3.31 5.21 -3.58
N PRO A 25 -4.11 5.14 -2.49
CA PRO A 25 -5.06 6.20 -2.18
C PRO A 25 -4.37 7.53 -1.81
N TYR A 26 -3.08 7.52 -1.48
CA TYR A 26 -2.36 8.69 -1.00
C TYR A 26 -1.16 9.05 -1.87
N ILE A 27 -0.49 8.10 -2.53
CA ILE A 27 0.67 8.41 -3.38
C ILE A 27 0.27 9.40 -4.49
N GLY A 28 1.11 10.41 -4.71
CA GLY A 28 0.88 11.49 -5.67
C GLY A 28 -0.01 12.62 -5.18
N LYS A 29 -0.63 12.50 -3.99
CA LYS A 29 -1.36 13.60 -3.34
C LYS A 29 -0.44 14.40 -2.43
N LYS A 30 -0.84 15.63 -2.10
CA LYS A 30 -0.20 16.40 -1.04
C LYS A 30 -0.39 15.73 0.31
N TYR A 31 0.60 15.83 1.19
CA TYR A 31 0.53 15.29 2.55
C TYR A 31 -0.68 15.85 3.30
N SER A 32 -0.97 17.15 3.18
CA SER A 32 -2.14 17.80 3.77
C SER A 32 -3.48 17.11 3.38
N ASP A 33 -3.67 16.78 2.10
CA ASP A 33 -4.87 16.06 1.63
C ASP A 33 -4.93 14.62 2.15
N ALA A 34 -3.79 13.91 2.12
CA ALA A 34 -3.69 12.55 2.64
C ALA A 34 -3.97 12.52 4.15
N ALA A 35 -3.41 13.47 4.90
CA ALA A 35 -3.61 13.64 6.33
C ALA A 35 -5.08 13.88 6.67
N ALA A 36 -5.76 14.76 5.93
CA ALA A 36 -7.19 15.01 6.11
C ALA A 36 -8.03 13.74 5.87
N GLN A 37 -7.71 12.95 4.85
CA GLN A 37 -8.42 11.68 4.58
C GLN A 37 -8.16 10.61 5.66
N ILE A 38 -6.94 10.53 6.18
CA ILE A 38 -6.60 9.63 7.28
C ILE A 38 -7.35 10.05 8.56
N ALA A 39 -7.42 11.35 8.84
CA ALA A 39 -8.14 11.89 10.00
C ALA A 39 -9.65 11.59 9.94
N LYS A 40 -10.28 11.69 8.75
CA LYS A 40 -11.70 11.31 8.55
C LYS A 40 -11.99 9.84 8.91
N ARG A 41 -10.97 8.98 8.86
CA ARG A 41 -11.06 7.56 9.23
C ARG A 41 -10.59 7.29 10.68
N ASN A 42 -10.54 8.31 11.54
CA ASN A 42 -10.02 8.24 12.90
C ASN A 42 -8.56 7.76 13.00
N GLY A 43 -7.79 7.83 11.92
CA GLY A 43 -6.36 7.55 11.93
C GLY A 43 -5.56 8.79 12.32
N LYS A 44 -4.28 8.58 12.65
CA LYS A 44 -3.29 9.65 12.79
C LYS A 44 -2.15 9.46 11.80
N PRO A 45 -1.97 10.39 10.84
CA PRO A 45 -0.84 10.34 9.93
C PRO A 45 0.44 10.69 10.70
N VAL A 46 1.51 9.93 10.47
CA VAL A 46 2.84 10.21 11.01
C VAL A 46 3.81 10.17 9.85
N VAL A 47 4.65 11.21 9.74
CA VAL A 47 5.67 11.27 8.70
C VAL A 47 6.86 10.42 9.10
N ALA A 48 7.19 9.45 8.24
CA ALA A 48 8.34 8.58 8.45
C ALA A 48 9.65 9.27 8.02
N THR A 49 9.65 9.84 6.81
CA THR A 49 10.81 10.51 6.22
C THR A 49 10.32 11.65 5.33
N VAL A 50 11.01 12.79 5.39
CA VAL A 50 10.88 13.88 4.42
C VAL A 50 12.16 13.92 3.60
N GLN A 51 12.03 14.06 2.28
CA GLN A 51 13.16 14.26 1.39
C GLN A 51 13.06 15.66 0.76
N GLY A 52 14.09 16.48 0.95
CA GLY A 52 14.14 17.87 0.49
C GLY A 52 13.83 18.88 1.59
N SER A 53 13.70 20.15 1.19
CA SER A 53 13.51 21.31 2.07
C SER A 53 12.11 21.93 2.00
N ALA A 54 11.18 21.28 1.30
CA ALA A 54 9.79 21.74 1.20
C ALA A 54 9.08 21.66 2.57
N LEU A 55 8.08 22.52 2.77
CA LEU A 55 7.19 22.44 3.92
C LEU A 55 6.46 21.09 3.91
N GLN A 56 6.39 20.45 5.07
CA GLN A 56 5.89 19.08 5.23
C GLN A 56 4.47 18.88 4.68
N ASP A 57 3.60 19.90 4.80
CA ASP A 57 2.22 19.86 4.30
C ASP A 57 2.09 19.89 2.77
N ASP A 58 3.09 20.45 2.09
CA ASP A 58 3.17 20.55 0.63
C ASP A 58 3.96 19.40 0.00
N CYS A 59 4.52 18.49 0.80
CA CYS A 59 5.21 17.32 0.28
C CYS A 59 4.23 16.40 -0.45
N THR A 60 4.62 15.96 -1.65
CA THR A 60 3.92 14.88 -2.35
C THR A 60 4.25 13.55 -1.68
N VAL A 61 3.21 12.78 -1.35
CA VAL A 61 3.38 11.44 -0.79
C VAL A 61 3.95 10.53 -1.88
N THR A 62 5.12 9.97 -1.65
CA THR A 62 5.77 9.01 -2.56
C THR A 62 5.60 7.56 -2.11
N ASN A 63 5.38 7.35 -0.81
CA ASN A 63 5.16 6.05 -0.21
C ASN A 63 4.30 6.21 1.06
N TRP A 64 3.47 5.22 1.36
CA TRP A 64 2.82 5.09 2.66
C TRP A 64 2.71 3.61 3.04
N HIS A 65 2.57 3.36 4.33
CA HIS A 65 2.19 2.05 4.82
C HIS A 65 1.42 2.21 6.12
N LYS A 66 0.60 1.21 6.46
CA LYS A 66 0.02 1.13 7.79
C LYS A 66 1.13 0.72 8.77
N SER A 67 1.34 1.49 9.83
CA SER A 67 2.31 1.12 10.86
C SER A 67 1.83 -0.09 11.65
N ILE A 68 2.77 -1.00 11.97
CA ILE A 68 2.55 -2.15 12.86
C ILE A 68 2.94 -1.87 14.31
N PHE A 69 3.55 -0.71 14.57
CA PHE A 69 4.08 -0.30 15.87
C PHE A 69 3.42 0.96 16.43
N LEU A 70 2.72 1.73 15.60
CA LEU A 70 1.92 2.87 16.04
C LEU A 70 0.46 2.45 16.23
N ASP A 71 -0.16 2.91 17.33
CA ASP A 71 -1.61 2.83 17.52
C ASP A 71 -2.35 3.76 16.56
N SER A 72 -3.69 3.71 16.56
CA SER A 72 -4.53 4.61 15.76
C SER A 72 -4.37 6.10 16.11
N ARG A 73 -3.76 6.39 17.27
CA ARG A 73 -3.43 7.74 17.74
C ARG A 73 -2.01 8.18 17.37
N GLY A 74 -1.25 7.33 16.67
CA GLY A 74 0.12 7.61 16.24
C GLY A 74 1.18 7.41 17.34
N ARG A 75 0.88 6.67 18.41
CA ARG A 75 1.79 6.44 19.55
C ARG A 75 2.41 5.05 19.52
N ASN A 76 3.65 4.92 20.00
CA ASN A 76 4.37 3.64 20.10
C ASN A 76 4.47 3.18 21.56
N HIS A 77 3.67 2.19 21.94
CA HIS A 77 3.66 1.62 23.31
C HIS A 77 4.76 0.59 23.55
N ARG A 78 5.56 0.21 22.54
CA ARG A 78 6.62 -0.81 22.71
C ARG A 78 7.90 -0.26 23.34
N LYS A 79 8.02 1.06 23.47
CA LYS A 79 9.17 1.70 24.11
C LYS A 79 8.92 2.06 25.58
N GLU A 80 7.78 1.63 26.13
CA GLU A 80 7.38 1.85 27.52
C GLU A 80 7.81 0.67 28.39
#